data_AF-A0AA42CEQ6-F1
#
_entry.id   AF-A0AA42CEQ6-F1
#
_cell.length_a   1.000
_cell.length_b   1.000
_cell.length_c   1.000
_cell.angle_alpha   90.00
_cell.angle_beta   90.00
_cell.angle_gamma   90.00
#
_symmetry.space_group_name_H-M   'P 1'
#
loop_
_entity.id
_entity.type
_entity.pdbx_description
1 polymer ?
#
loop_
_entity_poly.entity_id
_entity_poly.type
_entity_poly.pdbx_seq_one_letter_code
_entity_poly.pdbx_strand_id
1 'polypeptide(L)'
;MAPARPKGRQPGNAPSDGREMPYLDLTDEMIGPKRTRLSLTYIEGVMLWPHDEAARKSAWDTAYGAHLLETLAKAAPRTESPVPVDARDALLTMNFLANARPLPEVQESAKAACARGFVAGEILRLALTERHSGAEAGITAIKSKIAEGLQGKEHFERLSLSTIENSIWRIYRPVSHLYAASFMLAQQHIAASQPHAFPCRLDELPDFLALSEKLRLNGEGHHPRQYAGTLLDPETTWAVPANLSIPEVTITWNGRSSQAVF
;
A
#
# COMPACT_ATOMS: atom_id res chain seq x y z
N MET A 1 -26.55 -53.81 -31.52
CA MET A 1 -25.42 -52.94 -31.11
C MET A 1 -26.01 -51.71 -30.42
N ALA A 2 -25.79 -51.56 -29.12
CA ALA A 2 -26.30 -50.43 -28.35
C ALA A 2 -25.23 -49.33 -28.21
N PRO A 3 -25.59 -48.04 -28.24
CA PRO A 3 -24.63 -46.95 -28.15
C PRO A 3 -24.13 -46.76 -26.71
N ALA A 4 -22.81 -46.57 -26.58
CA ALA A 4 -22.15 -46.35 -25.31
C ALA A 4 -22.55 -44.98 -24.71
N ARG A 5 -22.97 -44.97 -23.44
CA ARG A 5 -23.26 -43.74 -22.69
C ARG A 5 -21.95 -42.99 -22.36
N PRO A 6 -21.92 -41.65 -22.47
CA PRO A 6 -20.77 -40.86 -22.04
C PRO A 6 -20.67 -40.88 -20.51
N LYS A 7 -19.45 -41.15 -20.00
CA LYS A 7 -19.13 -41.07 -18.58
C LYS A 7 -19.26 -39.61 -18.12
N GLY A 8 -20.24 -39.34 -17.27
CA GLY A 8 -20.40 -38.06 -16.60
C GLY A 8 -19.15 -37.74 -15.78
N ARG A 9 -18.49 -36.63 -16.12
CA ARG A 9 -17.40 -36.07 -15.35
C ARG A 9 -18.01 -35.46 -14.10
N GLN A 10 -17.71 -36.00 -12.92
CA GLN A 10 -18.12 -35.36 -11.67
C GLN A 10 -17.47 -33.96 -11.61
N PRO A 11 -18.21 -32.91 -11.21
CA PRO A 11 -17.61 -31.63 -10.90
C PRO A 11 -16.67 -31.85 -9.72
N GLY A 12 -15.36 -31.80 -10.00
CA GLY A 12 -14.35 -31.84 -8.97
C GLY A 12 -14.56 -30.63 -8.06
N ASN A 13 -14.74 -30.88 -6.77
CA ASN A 13 -14.56 -29.86 -5.74
C ASN A 13 -13.14 -29.33 -5.90
N ALA A 14 -12.99 -28.15 -6.50
CA ALA A 14 -11.74 -27.42 -6.46
C ALA A 14 -11.43 -27.18 -4.97
N PRO A 15 -10.20 -27.45 -4.50
CA PRO A 15 -9.82 -27.07 -3.16
C PRO A 15 -9.98 -25.56 -3.07
N SER A 16 -10.91 -25.10 -2.22
CA SER A 16 -10.83 -23.74 -1.70
C SER A 16 -9.50 -23.67 -0.98
N ASP A 17 -8.49 -23.03 -1.59
CA ASP A 17 -7.10 -23.05 -1.14
C ASP A 17 -6.90 -22.31 0.21
N GLY A 18 -7.99 -22.03 0.93
CA GLY A 18 -8.00 -21.41 2.26
C GLY A 18 -7.31 -20.05 2.31
N ARG A 19 -7.02 -19.44 1.15
CA ARG A 19 -6.32 -18.16 1.08
C ARG A 19 -7.28 -17.09 1.58
N GLU A 20 -7.14 -16.80 2.86
CA GLU A 20 -7.75 -15.68 3.52
C GLU A 20 -7.40 -14.42 2.71
N MET A 21 -8.43 -13.67 2.32
CA MET A 21 -8.23 -12.43 1.56
C MET A 21 -7.30 -11.51 2.34
N PRO A 22 -6.36 -10.81 1.67
CA PRO A 22 -5.41 -9.94 2.35
C PRO A 22 -6.11 -8.66 2.85
N TYR A 23 -6.78 -8.72 3.99
CA TYR A 23 -7.30 -7.53 4.64
C TYR A 23 -6.20 -6.84 5.44
N LEU A 24 -6.24 -5.51 5.46
CA LEU A 24 -5.46 -4.73 6.41
C LEU A 24 -5.94 -5.04 7.83
N ASP A 25 -5.04 -5.42 8.73
CA ASP A 25 -5.33 -5.67 10.14
C ASP A 25 -5.46 -4.34 10.90
N LEU A 26 -6.54 -3.62 10.61
CA LEU A 26 -6.86 -2.31 11.17
C LEU A 26 -8.12 -2.40 12.04
N THR A 27 -8.10 -1.68 13.16
CA THR A 27 -9.24 -1.52 14.06
C THR A 27 -9.77 -0.08 14.04
N ASP A 28 -11.00 0.14 14.51
CA ASP A 28 -11.55 1.49 14.65
C ASP A 28 -10.69 2.38 15.55
N GLU A 29 -9.98 1.82 16.54
CA GLU A 29 -9.05 2.57 17.38
C GLU A 29 -7.83 3.07 16.60
N MET A 30 -7.30 2.23 15.70
CA MET A 30 -6.12 2.56 14.88
C MET A 30 -6.39 3.71 13.89
N ILE A 31 -7.64 3.89 13.46
CA ILE A 31 -8.02 4.95 12.51
C ILE A 31 -8.79 6.10 13.16
N GLY A 32 -9.28 5.91 14.38
CA GLY A 32 -10.13 6.85 15.09
C GLY A 32 -9.37 8.03 15.70
N PRO A 33 -9.99 8.75 16.65
CA PRO A 33 -9.37 9.91 17.31
C PRO A 33 -8.06 9.61 18.05
N LYS A 34 -7.82 8.34 18.41
CA LYS A 34 -6.63 7.86 19.12
C LYS A 34 -5.55 7.29 18.21
N ARG A 35 -5.72 7.41 16.87
CA ARG A 35 -4.75 6.95 15.89
C ARG A 35 -3.34 7.46 16.19
N THR A 36 -2.35 6.61 15.96
CA THR A 36 -0.93 6.93 16.19
C THR A 36 -0.14 6.74 14.90
N ARG A 37 1.12 7.19 14.91
CA ARG A 37 2.02 6.95 13.77
C ARG A 37 2.22 5.46 13.48
N LEU A 38 2.02 4.58 14.46
CA LEU A 38 2.11 3.13 14.26
C LEU A 38 1.07 2.65 13.24
N SER A 39 -0.17 3.16 13.27
CA SER A 39 -1.18 2.81 12.26
C SER A 39 -0.69 3.09 10.83
N LEU A 40 -0.02 4.22 10.63
CA LEU A 40 0.59 4.53 9.33
C LEU A 40 1.77 3.63 9.02
N THR A 41 2.64 3.32 9.99
CA THR A 41 3.77 2.41 9.77
C THR A 41 3.32 1.01 9.37
N TYR A 42 2.21 0.50 9.94
CA TYR A 42 1.62 -0.76 9.49
C TYR A 42 1.29 -0.73 7.99
N ILE A 43 0.57 0.32 7.56
CA ILE A 43 0.17 0.51 6.16
C ILE A 43 1.40 0.68 5.27
N GLU A 44 2.40 1.46 5.70
CA GLU A 44 3.67 1.61 4.99
C GLU A 44 4.37 0.27 4.78
N GLY A 45 4.41 -0.58 5.81
CA GLY A 45 4.96 -1.93 5.71
C GLY A 45 4.24 -2.74 4.63
N VAL A 46 2.90 -2.74 4.62
CA VAL A 46 2.10 -3.42 3.58
C VAL A 46 2.40 -2.86 2.19
N MET A 47 2.48 -1.54 2.05
CA MET A 47 2.78 -0.89 0.77
C MET A 47 4.18 -1.23 0.25
N LEU A 48 5.20 -1.21 1.11
CA LEU A 48 6.59 -1.44 0.75
C LEU A 48 6.88 -2.92 0.48
N TRP A 49 6.25 -3.82 1.23
CA TRP A 49 6.53 -5.26 1.18
C TRP A 49 5.25 -6.09 1.14
N PRO A 50 4.44 -6.00 0.06
CA PRO A 50 3.12 -6.64 0.00
C PRO A 50 3.16 -8.17 0.14
N HIS A 51 4.29 -8.80 -0.19
CA HIS A 51 4.47 -10.26 -0.16
C HIS A 51 5.58 -10.73 0.79
N ASP A 52 6.21 -9.84 1.54
CA ASP A 52 7.32 -10.18 2.45
C ASP A 52 6.94 -9.82 3.89
N GLU A 53 6.27 -10.77 4.55
CA GLU A 53 5.81 -10.62 5.94
C GLU A 53 6.98 -10.41 6.91
N ALA A 54 8.13 -11.04 6.66
CA ALA A 54 9.30 -10.87 7.51
C ALA A 54 9.85 -9.43 7.43
N ALA A 55 9.91 -8.84 6.24
CA ALA A 55 10.28 -7.45 6.07
C ALA A 55 9.27 -6.50 6.72
N ARG A 56 7.96 -6.75 6.57
CA ARG A 56 6.90 -5.98 7.25
C ARG A 56 7.06 -6.02 8.76
N LYS A 57 7.26 -7.22 9.33
CA LYS A 57 7.45 -7.41 10.76
C LYS A 57 8.71 -6.70 11.23
N SER A 58 9.82 -6.83 10.52
CA SER A 58 11.07 -6.14 10.87
C SER A 58 10.90 -4.62 10.88
N ALA A 59 10.23 -4.05 9.88
CA ALA A 59 9.96 -2.61 9.84
C ALA A 59 9.02 -2.16 10.97
N TRP A 60 7.99 -2.96 11.27
CA TRP A 60 7.10 -2.73 12.40
C TRP A 60 7.85 -2.74 13.73
N ASP A 61 8.70 -3.75 13.97
CA ASP A 61 9.44 -3.87 15.21
C ASP A 61 10.34 -2.65 15.44
N THR A 62 11.03 -2.18 14.38
CA THR A 62 11.84 -0.96 14.41
C THR A 62 11.01 0.28 14.75
N ALA A 63 9.85 0.46 14.10
CA ALA A 63 9.00 1.62 14.31
C ALA A 63 8.35 1.63 15.70
N TYR A 64 7.91 0.46 16.18
CA TYR A 64 7.39 0.29 17.52
C TYR A 64 8.47 0.60 18.58
N GLY A 65 9.70 0.15 18.36
CA GLY A 65 10.82 0.47 19.24
C GLY A 65 11.11 1.96 19.32
N ALA A 66 11.12 2.65 18.18
CA ALA A 66 11.27 4.10 18.13
C ALA A 66 10.13 4.83 18.87
N HIS A 67 8.88 4.38 18.67
CA HIS A 67 7.72 4.93 19.35
C HIS A 67 7.78 4.72 20.87
N LEU A 68 8.22 3.54 21.33
CA LEU A 68 8.37 3.24 22.75
C LEU A 68 9.43 4.14 23.40
N LEU A 69 10.58 4.32 22.74
CA LEU A 69 11.62 5.23 23.22
C LEU A 69 11.12 6.68 23.32
N GLU A 70 10.34 7.14 22.35
CA GLU A 70 9.76 8.49 22.38
C GLU A 70 8.75 8.64 23.53
N THR A 71 7.87 7.66 23.72
CA THR A 71 6.89 7.64 24.82
C THR A 71 7.59 7.62 26.18
N LEU A 72 8.64 6.81 26.34
CA LEU A 72 9.44 6.77 27.57
C LEU A 72 10.17 8.10 27.80
N ALA A 73 10.74 8.71 26.76
CA ALA A 73 11.41 10.01 26.88
C ALA A 73 10.44 11.14 27.26
N LYS A 74 9.17 11.08 26.79
CA LYS A 74 8.11 12.02 27.17
C LYS A 74 7.56 11.77 28.57
N ALA A 75 7.50 10.51 28.99
CA ALA A 75 7.06 10.10 30.31
C ALA A 75 8.14 10.25 31.39
N ALA A 76 9.41 10.37 31.00
CA ALA A 76 10.53 10.63 31.89
C ALA A 76 10.18 11.86 32.76
N PRO A 77 10.05 11.69 34.09
CA PRO A 77 9.44 12.69 34.92
C PRO A 77 10.28 13.97 34.93
N ARG A 78 9.62 15.10 34.62
CA ARG A 78 10.09 16.42 35.07
C ARG A 78 9.93 16.60 36.60
N THR A 79 9.37 15.60 37.27
CA THR A 79 9.07 15.60 38.70
C THR A 79 10.15 14.84 39.48
N GLU A 80 10.51 15.36 40.65
CA GLU A 80 11.60 14.89 41.53
C GLU A 80 11.50 13.44 42.03
N SER A 81 10.46 12.69 41.65
CA SER A 81 10.26 11.31 42.06
C SER A 81 9.96 10.41 40.85
N PRO A 82 10.92 9.59 40.39
CA PRO A 82 10.68 8.64 39.31
C PRO A 82 9.71 7.55 39.74
N VAL A 83 8.64 7.35 38.95
CA VAL A 83 7.79 6.17 39.09
C VAL A 83 8.68 4.95 38.82
N PRO A 84 8.75 3.96 39.73
CA PRO A 84 9.56 2.77 39.50
C PRO A 84 9.04 2.02 38.27
N VAL A 85 9.86 1.91 37.23
CA VAL A 85 9.60 0.98 36.13
C VAL A 85 9.90 -0.42 36.64
N ASP A 86 8.96 -1.35 36.47
CA ASP A 86 9.18 -2.74 36.83
C ASP A 86 10.38 -3.30 36.06
N ALA A 87 11.31 -3.97 36.76
CA ALA A 87 12.56 -4.45 36.17
C ALA A 87 12.33 -5.47 35.04
N ARG A 88 11.25 -6.25 35.12
CA ARG A 88 10.87 -7.21 34.07
C ARG A 88 10.44 -6.46 32.81
N ASP A 89 9.62 -5.44 32.94
CA ASP A 89 9.13 -4.63 31.80
C ASP A 89 10.28 -3.87 31.14
N ALA A 90 11.23 -3.37 31.94
CA ALA A 90 12.45 -2.76 31.44
C ALA A 90 13.31 -3.77 30.64
N LEU A 91 13.50 -5.00 31.14
CA LEU A 91 14.24 -6.05 30.44
C LEU A 91 13.55 -6.48 29.14
N LEU A 92 12.22 -6.65 29.15
CA LEU A 92 11.45 -6.97 27.95
C LEU A 92 11.58 -5.88 26.88
N THR A 93 11.49 -4.62 27.31
CA THR A 93 11.69 -3.46 26.43
C THR A 93 13.09 -3.43 25.84
N MET A 94 14.13 -3.59 26.67
CA MET A 94 15.52 -3.59 26.20
C MET A 94 15.79 -4.76 25.24
N ASN A 95 15.27 -5.95 25.52
CA ASN A 95 15.42 -7.10 24.62
C ASN A 95 14.70 -6.87 23.28
N PHE A 96 13.51 -6.27 23.30
CA PHE A 96 12.80 -5.90 22.08
C PHE A 96 13.63 -4.91 21.23
N LEU A 97 14.14 -3.84 21.86
CA LEU A 97 14.96 -2.84 21.19
C LEU A 97 16.28 -3.39 20.65
N ALA A 98 16.93 -4.31 21.38
CA ALA A 98 18.19 -4.94 20.96
C ALA A 98 18.03 -5.81 19.70
N ASN A 99 16.84 -6.36 19.47
CA ASN A 99 16.55 -7.20 18.30
C ASN A 99 15.94 -6.41 17.13
N ALA A 100 15.57 -5.14 17.33
CA ALA A 100 15.02 -4.30 16.28
C ALA A 100 16.12 -3.90 15.28
N ARG A 101 15.78 -3.94 13.98
CA ARG A 101 16.71 -3.50 12.93
C ARG A 101 16.97 -2.00 13.04
N PRO A 102 18.21 -1.51 12.81
CA PRO A 102 18.48 -0.08 12.80
C PRO A 102 17.63 0.66 11.76
N LEU A 103 17.04 1.80 12.16
CA LEU A 103 16.17 2.60 11.30
C LEU A 103 16.81 2.97 9.94
N PRO A 104 18.09 3.40 9.86
CA PRO A 104 18.73 3.72 8.58
C PRO A 104 18.75 2.55 7.59
N GLU A 105 18.89 1.32 8.08
CA GLU A 105 18.87 0.14 7.22
C GLU A 105 17.47 -0.18 6.68
N VAL A 106 16.46 -0.02 7.52
CA VAL A 106 15.05 -0.16 7.10
C VAL A 106 14.74 0.89 6.04
N GLN A 107 15.12 2.15 6.29
CA GLN A 107 14.95 3.26 5.34
C GLN A 107 15.64 2.99 4.00
N GLU A 108 16.90 2.52 4.02
CA GLU A 108 17.64 2.20 2.80
C GLU A 108 16.94 1.11 2.00
N SER A 109 16.50 0.03 2.65
CA SER A 109 15.75 -1.04 1.98
C SER A 109 14.40 -0.60 1.44
N ALA A 110 13.77 0.41 2.08
CA ALA A 110 12.48 0.94 1.68
C ALA A 110 12.55 1.85 0.44
N LYS A 111 13.67 2.51 0.15
CA LYS A 111 13.78 3.47 -0.98
C LYS A 111 13.37 2.85 -2.32
N ALA A 112 13.98 1.73 -2.68
CA ALA A 112 13.69 1.04 -3.94
C ALA A 112 12.26 0.48 -3.98
N ALA A 113 11.76 -0.01 -2.85
CA ALA A 113 10.40 -0.51 -2.73
C ALA A 113 9.38 0.62 -2.94
N CYS A 114 9.60 1.75 -2.28
CA CYS A 114 8.77 2.94 -2.37
C CYS A 114 8.69 3.46 -3.81
N ALA A 115 9.84 3.63 -4.48
CA ALA A 115 9.89 4.08 -5.87
C ALA A 115 9.10 3.16 -6.81
N ARG A 116 9.24 1.84 -6.65
CA ARG A 116 8.52 0.84 -7.46
C ARG A 116 7.02 0.83 -7.15
N GLY A 117 6.65 0.99 -5.90
CA GLY A 117 5.25 1.12 -5.49
C GLY A 117 4.58 2.34 -6.10
N PHE A 118 5.27 3.49 -6.15
CA PHE A 118 4.76 4.68 -6.85
C PHE A 118 4.55 4.46 -8.35
N VAL A 119 5.44 3.72 -9.02
CA VAL A 119 5.23 3.33 -10.43
C VAL A 119 3.94 2.53 -10.57
N ALA A 120 3.68 1.56 -9.69
CA ALA A 120 2.44 0.78 -9.73
C ALA A 120 1.20 1.64 -9.44
N GLY A 121 1.26 2.55 -8.45
CA GLY A 121 0.18 3.50 -8.17
C GLY A 121 -0.13 4.40 -9.35
N GLU A 122 0.89 4.90 -10.04
CA GLU A 122 0.72 5.77 -11.22
C GLU A 122 0.10 5.01 -12.40
N ILE A 123 0.47 3.74 -12.62
CA ILE A 123 -0.18 2.87 -13.63
C ILE A 123 -1.68 2.78 -13.36
N LEU A 124 -2.08 2.45 -12.12
CA LEU A 124 -3.48 2.33 -11.73
C LEU A 124 -4.22 3.66 -11.92
N ARG A 125 -3.65 4.75 -11.41
CA ARG A 125 -4.27 6.09 -11.45
C ARG A 125 -4.50 6.56 -12.89
N LEU A 126 -3.50 6.40 -13.77
CA LEU A 126 -3.63 6.79 -15.17
C LEU A 126 -4.65 5.91 -15.90
N ALA A 127 -4.64 4.59 -15.70
CA ALA A 127 -5.61 3.69 -16.33
C ALA A 127 -7.06 4.01 -15.93
N LEU A 128 -7.29 4.31 -14.65
CA LEU A 128 -8.61 4.74 -14.18
C LEU A 128 -8.98 6.14 -14.70
N THR A 129 -8.02 7.07 -14.81
CA THR A 129 -8.26 8.40 -15.39
C THR A 129 -8.69 8.29 -16.85
N GLU A 130 -8.00 7.46 -17.65
CA GLU A 130 -8.33 7.25 -19.05
C GLU A 130 -9.69 6.60 -19.24
N ARG A 131 -10.02 5.59 -18.43
CA ARG A 131 -11.37 4.99 -18.38
C ARG A 131 -12.46 6.06 -18.21
N HIS A 132 -12.25 7.00 -17.28
CA HIS A 132 -13.25 8.04 -16.98
C HIS A 132 -13.29 9.15 -18.03
N SER A 133 -12.19 9.45 -18.72
CA SER A 133 -12.16 10.43 -19.81
C SER A 133 -12.63 9.85 -21.15
N GLY A 134 -12.85 8.53 -21.24
CA GLY A 134 -13.12 7.83 -22.49
C GLY A 134 -11.89 7.68 -23.38
N ALA A 135 -10.70 8.01 -22.87
CA ALA A 135 -9.45 7.68 -23.53
C ALA A 135 -9.22 6.17 -23.44
N GLU A 136 -8.91 5.54 -24.56
CA GLU A 136 -8.77 4.09 -24.65
C GLU A 136 -7.31 3.67 -24.84
N ALA A 137 -6.36 4.32 -24.15
CA ALA A 137 -5.00 3.81 -24.20
C ALA A 137 -4.95 2.46 -23.47
N GLY A 138 -4.33 1.47 -24.10
CA GLY A 138 -4.11 0.18 -23.46
C GLY A 138 -3.16 0.33 -22.27
N ILE A 139 -3.28 -0.54 -21.27
CA ILE A 139 -2.38 -0.55 -20.10
C ILE A 139 -0.90 -0.62 -20.51
N THR A 140 -0.59 -1.28 -21.62
CA THR A 140 0.75 -1.33 -22.20
C THR A 140 1.25 0.05 -22.62
N ALA A 141 0.41 0.88 -23.24
CA ALA A 141 0.78 2.24 -23.63
C ALA A 141 1.06 3.12 -22.40
N ILE A 142 0.24 2.99 -21.34
CA ILE A 142 0.46 3.68 -20.06
C ILE A 142 1.81 3.28 -19.47
N LYS A 143 2.10 1.98 -19.40
CA LYS A 143 3.38 1.46 -18.88
C LYS A 143 4.57 1.95 -19.70
N SER A 144 4.47 1.98 -21.04
CA SER A 144 5.53 2.52 -21.90
C SER A 144 5.78 4.00 -21.64
N LYS A 145 4.72 4.81 -21.55
CA LYS A 145 4.83 6.24 -21.24
C LYS A 145 5.50 6.49 -19.89
N ILE A 146 5.17 5.68 -18.87
CA ILE A 146 5.82 5.76 -17.56
C ILE A 146 7.30 5.36 -17.65
N ALA A 147 7.63 4.29 -18.36
CA ALA A 147 9.02 3.85 -18.54
C ALA A 147 9.87 4.97 -19.20
N GLU A 148 9.36 5.55 -20.28
CA GLU A 148 10.01 6.66 -21.01
C GLU A 148 10.18 7.90 -20.12
N GLY A 149 9.14 8.29 -19.37
CA GLY A 149 9.18 9.47 -18.50
C GLY A 149 10.06 9.34 -17.25
N LEU A 150 10.46 8.11 -16.88
CA LEU A 150 11.28 7.82 -15.72
C LEU A 150 12.71 7.38 -16.07
N GLN A 151 12.98 7.04 -17.32
CA GLN A 151 14.29 6.56 -17.74
C GLN A 151 15.39 7.59 -17.42
N GLY A 152 16.46 7.14 -16.78
CA GLY A 152 17.61 7.98 -16.42
C GLY A 152 17.48 8.77 -15.11
N LYS A 153 16.36 8.65 -14.40
CA LYS A 153 16.22 9.21 -13.03
C LYS A 153 16.97 8.34 -12.00
N GLU A 154 17.34 8.91 -10.85
CA GLU A 154 18.20 8.31 -9.80
C GLU A 154 17.81 6.86 -9.41
N HIS A 155 16.51 6.54 -9.36
CA HIS A 155 16.01 5.20 -9.02
C HIS A 155 15.63 4.33 -10.23
N PHE A 156 15.78 4.85 -11.46
CA PHE A 156 15.22 4.30 -12.69
C PHE A 156 16.19 4.38 -13.89
N GLU A 157 17.49 4.35 -13.64
CA GLU A 157 18.53 4.44 -14.69
C GLU A 157 18.29 3.42 -15.83
N ARG A 158 17.78 2.23 -15.50
CA ARG A 158 17.49 1.14 -16.45
C ARG A 158 16.05 0.67 -16.40
N LEU A 159 15.10 1.57 -16.12
CA LEU A 159 13.69 1.19 -16.12
C LEU A 159 13.24 0.89 -17.56
N SER A 160 12.81 -0.36 -17.77
CA SER A 160 12.27 -0.83 -19.05
C SER A 160 10.81 -1.26 -18.89
N LEU A 161 10.06 -1.33 -19.99
CA LEU A 161 8.72 -1.90 -20.00
C LEU A 161 8.71 -3.33 -19.42
N SER A 162 9.72 -4.14 -19.74
CA SER A 162 9.87 -5.50 -19.19
C SER A 162 10.06 -5.50 -17.67
N THR A 163 10.86 -4.57 -17.13
CA THR A 163 11.04 -4.40 -15.68
C THR A 163 9.72 -4.00 -15.00
N ILE A 164 8.96 -3.11 -15.63
CA ILE A 164 7.64 -2.71 -15.12
C ILE A 164 6.70 -3.93 -15.11
N GLU A 165 6.58 -4.67 -16.21
CA GLU A 165 5.65 -5.79 -16.32
C GLU A 165 6.01 -6.93 -15.36
N ASN A 166 7.24 -7.41 -15.43
CA ASN A 166 7.65 -8.68 -14.83
C ASN A 166 8.06 -8.55 -13.36
N SER A 167 8.40 -7.34 -12.92
CA SER A 167 8.90 -7.10 -11.55
C SER A 167 8.00 -6.14 -10.79
N ILE A 168 7.84 -4.90 -11.27
CA ILE A 168 7.16 -3.85 -10.49
C ILE A 168 5.67 -4.10 -10.41
N TRP A 169 4.99 -4.17 -11.55
CA TRP A 169 3.55 -4.35 -11.62
C TRP A 169 3.15 -5.67 -10.97
N ARG A 170 3.87 -6.76 -11.26
CA ARG A 170 3.60 -8.06 -10.65
C ARG A 170 3.63 -8.04 -9.11
N ILE A 171 4.59 -7.34 -8.50
CA ILE A 171 4.76 -7.31 -7.04
C ILE A 171 3.83 -6.29 -6.38
N TYR A 172 3.68 -5.10 -6.96
CA TYR A 172 3.01 -3.97 -6.32
C TYR A 172 1.57 -3.74 -6.78
N ARG A 173 1.08 -4.46 -7.81
CA ARG A 173 -0.32 -4.39 -8.23
C ARG A 173 -1.30 -4.59 -7.05
N PRO A 174 -1.12 -5.56 -6.13
CA PRO A 174 -1.97 -5.74 -4.95
C PRO A 174 -2.15 -4.52 -4.03
N VAL A 175 -1.19 -3.58 -4.03
CA VAL A 175 -1.17 -2.39 -3.16
C VAL A 175 -1.17 -1.09 -3.96
N SER A 176 -1.34 -1.17 -5.29
CA SER A 176 -1.27 0.01 -6.16
C SER A 176 -2.36 1.05 -5.86
N HIS A 177 -3.52 0.64 -5.35
CA HIS A 177 -4.59 1.55 -4.92
C HIS A 177 -4.19 2.41 -3.72
N LEU A 178 -3.39 1.88 -2.78
CA LEU A 178 -2.82 2.64 -1.67
C LEU A 178 -1.83 3.70 -2.18
N TYR A 179 -0.95 3.34 -3.12
CA TYR A 179 -0.02 4.30 -3.72
C TYR A 179 -0.74 5.37 -4.55
N ALA A 180 -1.76 4.99 -5.32
CA ALA A 180 -2.58 5.92 -6.07
C ALA A 180 -3.29 6.93 -5.15
N ALA A 181 -3.85 6.48 -4.03
CA ALA A 181 -4.45 7.36 -3.02
C ALA A 181 -3.42 8.32 -2.41
N SER A 182 -2.24 7.81 -2.02
CA SER A 182 -1.14 8.62 -1.51
C SER A 182 -0.73 9.72 -2.48
N PHE A 183 -0.60 9.38 -3.77
CA PHE A 183 -0.25 10.33 -4.82
C PHE A 183 -1.32 11.42 -4.99
N MET A 184 -2.60 11.06 -4.98
CA MET A 184 -3.69 12.02 -5.11
C MET A 184 -3.73 13.02 -3.95
N LEU A 185 -3.55 12.55 -2.70
CA LEU A 185 -3.46 13.43 -1.53
C LEU A 185 -2.21 14.31 -1.57
N ALA A 186 -1.06 13.75 -1.93
CA ALA A 186 0.18 14.52 -2.09
C ALA A 186 0.02 15.66 -3.12
N GLN A 187 -0.65 15.40 -4.25
CA GLN A 187 -0.94 16.45 -5.23
C GLN A 187 -1.82 17.57 -4.67
N GLN A 188 -2.83 17.24 -3.85
CA GLN A 188 -3.67 18.24 -3.19
C GLN A 188 -2.85 19.11 -2.23
N HIS A 189 -1.97 18.51 -1.42
CA HIS A 189 -1.08 19.27 -0.55
C HIS A 189 -0.11 20.15 -1.30
N ILE A 190 0.51 19.65 -2.36
CA ILE A 190 1.43 20.43 -3.20
C ILE A 190 0.70 21.64 -3.80
N ALA A 191 -0.52 21.44 -4.33
CA ALA A 191 -1.34 22.53 -4.84
C ALA A 191 -1.73 23.56 -3.77
N ALA A 192 -1.86 23.11 -2.52
CA ALA A 192 -2.17 23.96 -1.36
C ALA A 192 -0.92 24.49 -0.63
N SER A 193 0.30 24.24 -1.13
CA SER A 193 1.57 24.56 -0.45
C SER A 193 1.66 24.01 0.99
N GLN A 194 1.08 22.82 1.21
CA GLN A 194 1.07 22.14 2.51
C GLN A 194 2.12 21.02 2.56
N PRO A 195 2.64 20.69 3.76
CA PRO A 195 3.49 19.53 3.93
C PRO A 195 2.69 18.26 3.62
N HIS A 196 3.31 17.35 2.87
CA HIS A 196 2.79 16.00 2.64
C HIS A 196 3.61 14.99 3.44
N ALA A 197 2.99 13.87 3.81
CA ALA A 197 3.65 12.73 4.43
C ALA A 197 3.27 11.46 3.68
N PHE A 198 4.21 10.51 3.62
CA PHE A 198 3.91 9.17 3.12
C PHE A 198 3.33 8.30 4.25
N PRO A 199 2.27 7.51 3.99
CA PRO A 199 1.45 7.51 2.78
C PRO A 199 0.45 8.68 2.77
N CYS A 200 0.11 9.22 3.94
CA CYS A 200 -0.70 10.42 4.15
C CYS A 200 -0.32 11.06 5.49
N ARG A 201 -0.90 12.23 5.81
CA ARG A 201 -0.79 12.79 7.17
C ARG A 201 -1.62 11.95 8.14
N LEU A 202 -1.22 11.93 9.42
CA LEU A 202 -1.92 11.16 10.43
C LEU A 202 -3.39 11.59 10.58
N ASP A 203 -3.68 12.88 10.46
CA ASP A 203 -5.03 13.40 10.58
C ASP A 203 -5.96 12.96 9.44
N GLU A 204 -5.41 12.58 8.29
CA GLU A 204 -6.13 12.22 7.06
C GLU A 204 -6.23 10.70 6.81
N LEU A 205 -5.76 9.89 7.76
CA LEU A 205 -5.78 8.43 7.62
C LEU A 205 -7.17 7.87 7.21
N PRO A 206 -8.31 8.32 7.79
CA PRO A 206 -9.61 7.86 7.34
C PRO A 206 -9.91 8.20 5.87
N ASP A 207 -9.58 9.42 5.42
CA ASP A 207 -9.80 9.86 4.05
C ASP A 207 -8.90 9.13 3.05
N PHE A 208 -7.64 8.86 3.44
CA PHE A 208 -6.72 8.03 2.68
C PHE A 208 -7.27 6.62 2.47
N LEU A 209 -7.75 5.97 3.54
CA LEU A 209 -8.32 4.62 3.45
C LEU A 209 -9.56 4.59 2.56
N ALA A 210 -10.48 5.55 2.74
CA ALA A 210 -11.67 5.69 1.91
C ALA A 210 -11.32 5.89 0.42
N LEU A 211 -10.35 6.75 0.12
CA LEU A 211 -9.89 7.00 -1.24
C LEU A 211 -9.26 5.75 -1.85
N SER A 212 -8.43 5.05 -1.08
CA SER A 212 -7.78 3.82 -1.51
C SER A 212 -8.79 2.71 -1.81
N GLU A 213 -9.83 2.55 -0.99
CA GLU A 213 -10.88 1.56 -1.17
C GLU A 213 -11.75 1.88 -2.39
N LYS A 214 -12.06 3.16 -2.62
CA LYS A 214 -12.74 3.60 -3.83
C LYS A 214 -11.92 3.30 -5.09
N LEU A 215 -10.60 3.51 -5.04
CA LEU A 215 -9.69 3.18 -6.14
C LEU A 215 -9.59 1.66 -6.36
N ARG A 216 -9.54 0.87 -5.29
CA ARG A 216 -9.56 -0.60 -5.31
C ARG A 216 -10.78 -1.11 -6.07
N LEU A 217 -11.98 -0.72 -5.62
CA LEU A 217 -13.25 -1.11 -6.23
C LEU A 217 -13.34 -0.71 -7.71
N ASN A 218 -12.85 0.49 -8.07
CA ASN A 218 -12.80 0.92 -9.47
C ASN A 218 -11.85 0.08 -10.31
N GLY A 219 -10.68 -0.30 -9.77
CA GLY A 219 -9.69 -1.15 -10.43
C GLY A 219 -10.17 -2.59 -10.61
N GLU A 220 -10.84 -3.15 -9.61
CA GLU A 220 -11.47 -4.47 -9.68
C GLU A 220 -12.64 -4.49 -10.65
N GLY A 221 -13.40 -3.39 -10.76
CA GLY A 221 -14.46 -3.27 -11.75
C GLY A 221 -13.99 -2.92 -13.17
N HIS A 222 -12.70 -2.69 -13.39
CA HIS A 222 -12.18 -2.27 -14.70
C HIS A 222 -11.56 -3.43 -15.47
N HIS A 223 -12.06 -3.68 -16.69
CA HIS A 223 -11.53 -4.69 -17.61
C HIS A 223 -10.87 -4.00 -18.81
N PRO A 224 -9.53 -3.86 -18.84
CA PRO A 224 -8.83 -3.31 -20.00
C PRO A 224 -9.03 -4.23 -21.22
N ARG A 225 -9.30 -3.66 -22.40
CA ARG A 225 -9.56 -4.43 -23.64
C ARG A 225 -8.49 -5.46 -24.00
N GLN A 226 -7.24 -5.17 -23.63
CA GLN A 226 -6.06 -6.00 -23.97
C GLN A 226 -5.70 -7.03 -22.90
N TYR A 227 -6.43 -7.07 -21.78
CA TYR A 227 -6.12 -7.92 -20.63
C TYR A 227 -7.31 -8.80 -20.28
N ALA A 228 -7.07 -10.11 -20.07
CA ALA A 228 -8.12 -11.08 -19.81
C ALA A 228 -8.76 -10.96 -18.41
N GLY A 229 -8.20 -10.12 -17.53
CA GLY A 229 -8.70 -9.90 -16.18
C GLY A 229 -9.03 -8.44 -15.90
N THR A 230 -9.28 -8.19 -14.63
CA THR A 230 -9.51 -6.85 -14.08
C THR A 230 -8.18 -6.11 -13.90
N LEU A 231 -8.20 -4.79 -13.70
CA LEU A 231 -6.96 -4.04 -13.44
C LEU A 231 -6.35 -4.42 -12.09
N LEU A 232 -7.18 -4.69 -11.08
CA LEU A 232 -6.81 -5.24 -9.78
C LEU A 232 -7.54 -6.56 -9.55
N ASP A 233 -6.83 -7.54 -9.02
CA ASP A 233 -7.39 -8.86 -8.76
C ASP A 233 -7.96 -8.92 -7.33
N PRO A 234 -9.28 -9.11 -7.14
CA PRO A 234 -9.91 -9.07 -5.82
C PRO A 234 -9.40 -10.16 -4.86
N GLU A 235 -8.82 -11.26 -5.37
CA GLU A 235 -8.31 -12.34 -4.53
C GLU A 235 -6.94 -12.01 -3.92
N THR A 236 -6.17 -11.12 -4.55
CA THR A 236 -4.80 -10.80 -4.15
C THR A 236 -4.61 -9.36 -3.72
N THR A 237 -5.56 -8.47 -4.00
CA THR A 237 -5.49 -7.05 -3.68
C THR A 237 -5.80 -6.80 -2.21
N TRP A 238 -4.95 -6.03 -1.55
CA TRP A 238 -5.17 -5.66 -0.15
C TRP A 238 -6.46 -4.85 -0.03
N ALA A 239 -7.24 -5.07 1.02
CA ALA A 239 -8.52 -4.39 1.22
C ALA A 239 -8.66 -3.84 2.64
N VAL A 240 -9.43 -2.75 2.78
CA VAL A 240 -9.85 -2.28 4.10
C VAL A 240 -10.88 -3.28 4.67
N PRO A 241 -10.83 -3.64 5.96
CA PRO A 241 -11.84 -4.48 6.58
C PRO A 241 -13.24 -3.90 6.41
N ALA A 242 -14.20 -4.75 6.01
CA ALA A 242 -15.57 -4.30 5.74
C ALA A 242 -16.32 -3.77 6.97
N ASN A 243 -15.86 -4.10 8.18
CA ASN A 243 -16.41 -3.63 9.44
C ASN A 243 -15.83 -2.27 9.89
N LEU A 244 -14.85 -1.73 9.18
CA LEU A 244 -14.20 -0.47 9.53
C LEU A 244 -15.04 0.71 9.05
N SER A 245 -15.32 1.66 9.94
CA SER A 245 -16.08 2.86 9.57
C SER A 245 -15.18 3.88 8.87
N ILE A 246 -15.26 3.94 7.53
CA ILE A 246 -14.52 4.90 6.70
C ILE A 246 -15.48 5.93 6.05
N PRO A 247 -15.06 7.19 5.84
CA PRO A 247 -15.90 8.21 5.23
C PRO A 247 -16.24 7.88 3.77
N GLU A 248 -17.35 8.43 3.26
CA GLU A 248 -17.63 8.39 1.84
C GLU A 248 -16.77 9.42 1.10
N VAL A 249 -16.19 9.00 -0.03
CA VAL A 249 -15.36 9.88 -0.87
C VAL A 249 -15.76 9.80 -2.34
N THR A 250 -15.68 10.95 -3.01
CA THR A 250 -15.87 11.07 -4.46
C THR A 250 -14.52 11.35 -5.11
N ILE A 251 -14.18 10.58 -6.15
CA ILE A 251 -12.95 10.79 -6.91
C ILE A 251 -13.22 11.81 -8.01
N THR A 252 -12.48 12.91 -7.98
CA THR A 252 -12.47 13.90 -9.07
C THR A 252 -11.34 13.58 -10.04
N TRP A 253 -11.68 13.13 -11.25
CA TRP A 253 -10.73 12.82 -12.30
C TRP A 253 -10.34 14.08 -13.08
N ASN A 254 -9.32 14.79 -12.62
CA ASN A 254 -8.80 15.94 -13.35
C ASN A 254 -7.99 15.46 -14.56
N GLY A 255 -8.50 15.65 -15.78
CA GLY A 255 -7.89 15.20 -17.04
C GLY A 255 -6.56 15.87 -17.43
N ARG A 256 -5.88 16.59 -16.52
CA ARG A 256 -4.56 17.15 -16.81
C ARG A 256 -3.51 16.07 -16.57
N SER A 257 -2.76 15.72 -17.62
CA SER A 257 -1.55 14.89 -17.50
C SER A 257 -0.60 15.57 -16.52
N SER A 258 -0.57 15.10 -15.28
CA SER A 258 0.41 15.56 -14.29
C SER A 258 1.80 15.21 -14.78
N GLN A 259 2.71 16.19 -14.79
CA GLN A 259 4.13 15.86 -14.85
C GLN A 259 4.46 15.00 -13.64
N ALA A 260 5.10 13.88 -13.91
CA ALA A 260 5.54 12.89 -12.94
C ALA A 260 6.52 13.55 -11.95
N VAL A 261 6.00 13.97 -10.78
CA VAL A 261 6.80 14.46 -9.65
C VAL A 261 7.38 13.23 -8.96
N PHE A 262 8.63 12.91 -9.32
CA PHE A 262 9.46 11.90 -8.65
C PHE A 262 10.75 12.60 -8.25
#